data_AF-A0A1Y3BJF8-F1
#
_entry.id   AF-A0A1Y3BJF8-F1
#
_cell.length_a   1.000
_cell.length_b   1.000
_cell.length_c   1.000
_cell.angle_alpha   90.00
_cell.angle_beta   90.00
_cell.angle_gamma   90.00
#
_symmetry.space_group_name_H-M   'P 1'
#
loop_
_entity.id
_entity.type
_entity.pdbx_description
1 polymer ?
#
loop_
_entity_poly.entity_id
_entity_poly.type
_entity_poly.pdbx_seq_one_letter_code
_entity_poly.pdbx_strand_id
1 'polypeptide(L)'
;MKQSFKSDDQNQQQTVLQRSILSQMIPEAMVCYLENYGPEEFSKVFLGEFDTPEVIWNYEMRRFMIEKISAHIVDFSPRLYSNVRAIYQYCPIPPISYQQLENELFCNIYYLKNLCDTKRFNDWKIKDPVTFLRDILEMWKMEIGKKPNSMQIEDAFEILGIKDYNGPLKGHEFESMIRKRYYTQAQRYHPDKNADGREMFEKVNEAYYFLFRAKHKSNGPDIQNIILILKTQSILFSRYNVELYQYKYAGYPMLLKTLELELNDQYLFSKTDSLLAHACKTVYYTVKCSALNAEELRREKGLKMLYDILNRCVSVLSTSSTSKDLCTKVCKYIISTFGVSAEFPACRSFFYQMSSLAKNIFYILNYKHLTKLSMAAIDCIIYFSNDPYLQMLLFKSGCLFSLIQFIFKYDYTLEENAESIGANEKVSKQFIANSLAKKSLSACVALFENRFDCAQGLEDKSLLDDYSLIRQALYSLLTPYIANQLNIEAVPELLKLINSNIENPYFIWNNASRAELLNYLQTQ
;
A
#
# COMPACT_ATOMS: atom_id res chain seq x y z
N MET A 1 39.74 23.05 20.90
CA MET A 1 38.74 23.56 19.94
C MET A 1 37.64 22.52 19.83
N LYS A 2 36.44 22.81 20.32
CA LYS A 2 35.24 22.02 19.97
C LYS A 2 34.79 22.52 18.61
N GLN A 3 35.13 21.82 17.54
CA GLN A 3 34.52 22.09 16.24
C GLN A 3 33.06 21.66 16.33
N SER A 4 32.14 22.63 16.38
CA SER A 4 30.72 22.36 16.25
C SER A 4 30.43 22.02 14.79
N PHE A 5 29.89 20.84 14.54
CA PHE A 5 29.70 20.29 13.19
C PHE A 5 28.43 20.79 12.49
N LYS A 6 27.61 21.61 13.15
CA LYS A 6 26.38 22.26 12.62
C LYS A 6 25.81 23.23 13.65
N SER A 7 24.89 24.10 13.20
CA SER A 7 24.16 25.07 14.03
C SER A 7 23.68 24.47 15.36
N ASP A 8 23.97 25.15 16.47
CA ASP A 8 23.42 24.89 17.79
C ASP A 8 21.91 25.26 17.84
N ASP A 9 21.09 24.65 17.00
CA ASP A 9 19.63 24.67 17.15
C ASP A 9 19.26 23.68 18.26
N GLN A 10 19.37 24.14 19.51
CA GLN A 10 19.19 23.37 20.74
C GLN A 10 17.75 22.87 21.00
N ASN A 11 16.82 22.96 20.04
CA ASN A 11 15.39 22.71 20.27
C ASN A 11 14.73 21.64 19.37
N GLN A 12 15.49 20.84 18.63
CA GLN A 12 14.93 19.66 17.95
C GLN A 12 15.76 18.42 18.31
N GLN A 13 15.09 17.29 18.60
CA GLN A 13 15.74 16.00 18.83
C GLN A 13 16.55 15.62 17.59
N GLN A 14 17.84 15.99 17.56
CA GLN A 14 18.71 15.68 16.43
C GLN A 14 18.77 14.17 16.23
N THR A 15 18.42 13.70 15.03
CA THR A 15 18.44 12.27 14.70
C THR A 15 19.87 11.71 14.81
N VAL A 16 20.03 10.40 15.02
CA VAL A 16 21.36 9.72 15.09
C VAL A 16 22.26 10.12 13.90
N LEU A 17 21.64 10.35 12.75
CA LEU A 17 22.29 10.76 11.51
C LEU A 17 22.84 12.17 11.53
N GLN A 18 22.13 13.09 12.18
CA GLN A 18 22.60 14.47 12.34
C GLN A 18 23.81 14.54 13.29
N ARG A 19 23.97 13.54 14.17
CA ARG A 19 25.08 13.44 15.13
C ARG A 19 26.31 12.67 14.61
N SER A 20 26.13 11.75 13.66
CA SER A 20 27.19 10.86 13.22
C SER A 20 28.05 11.46 12.09
N ILE A 21 29.37 11.51 12.30
CA ILE A 21 30.34 11.86 11.25
C ILE A 21 30.35 10.84 10.10
N LEU A 22 29.95 9.59 10.39
CA LEU A 22 29.90 8.51 9.41
C LEU A 22 28.79 8.71 8.36
N SER A 23 27.78 9.54 8.65
CA SER A 23 26.66 9.83 7.74
C SER A 23 27.09 10.42 6.39
N GLN A 24 28.30 10.98 6.30
CA GLN A 24 28.85 11.47 5.03
C GLN A 24 29.50 10.34 4.20
N MET A 25 29.96 9.28 4.85
CA MET A 25 30.77 8.23 4.22
C MET A 25 29.96 6.97 3.94
N ILE A 26 29.15 6.48 4.90
CA ILE A 26 28.36 5.26 4.77
C ILE A 26 26.86 5.58 4.70
N PRO A 27 26.05 4.69 4.10
CA PRO A 27 24.60 4.84 4.07
C PRO A 27 24.00 5.02 5.47
N GLU A 28 22.91 5.77 5.53
CA GLU A 28 22.14 6.01 6.76
C GLU A 28 21.75 4.70 7.47
N ALA A 29 21.33 3.67 6.71
CA ALA A 29 21.04 2.35 7.24
C ALA A 29 22.21 1.72 8.00
N MET A 30 23.45 1.90 7.52
CA MET A 30 24.64 1.34 8.15
C MET A 30 24.97 2.05 9.48
N VAL A 31 24.71 3.36 9.56
CA VAL A 31 24.83 4.11 10.82
C VAL A 31 23.79 3.63 11.83
N CYS A 32 22.53 3.49 11.42
CA CYS A 32 21.47 2.95 12.26
C CYS A 32 21.77 1.50 12.68
N TYR A 33 22.36 0.69 11.78
CA TYR A 33 22.73 -0.68 12.09
C TYR A 33 23.82 -0.75 13.17
N LEU A 34 24.84 0.10 13.09
CA LEU A 34 25.89 0.20 14.10
C LEU A 34 25.32 0.58 15.47
N GLU A 35 24.40 1.54 15.52
CA GLU A 35 23.77 2.00 16.76
C GLU A 35 22.89 0.89 17.38
N ASN A 36 22.10 0.18 16.56
CA ASN A 36 21.12 -0.77 17.03
C ASN A 36 21.69 -2.16 17.36
N TYR A 37 22.75 -2.58 16.67
CA TYR A 37 23.30 -3.94 16.78
C TYR A 37 24.74 -3.97 17.30
N GLY A 38 25.40 -2.82 17.43
CA GLY A 38 26.75 -2.70 17.95
C GLY A 38 27.86 -3.01 16.94
N PRO A 39 29.13 -2.80 17.35
CA PRO A 39 30.29 -2.83 16.45
C PRO A 39 30.61 -4.22 15.90
N GLU A 40 30.34 -5.29 16.66
CA GLU A 40 30.65 -6.66 16.24
C GLU A 40 29.77 -7.08 15.05
N GLU A 41 28.45 -6.94 15.16
CA GLU A 41 27.54 -7.24 14.06
C GLU A 41 27.73 -6.29 12.89
N PHE A 42 27.97 -5.00 13.16
CA PHE A 42 28.33 -4.04 12.13
C PHE A 42 29.57 -4.48 11.35
N SER A 43 30.62 -4.98 12.00
CA SER A 43 31.85 -5.40 11.31
C SER A 43 31.60 -6.54 10.31
N LYS A 44 30.74 -7.50 10.66
CA LYS A 44 30.32 -8.60 9.78
C LYS A 44 29.57 -8.06 8.57
N VAL A 45 28.62 -7.16 8.80
CA VAL A 45 27.84 -6.52 7.73
C VAL A 45 28.74 -5.67 6.84
N PHE A 46 29.61 -4.88 7.44
CA PHE A 46 30.51 -3.99 6.74
C PHE A 46 31.42 -4.76 5.78
N LEU A 47 31.96 -5.91 6.19
CA LEU A 47 32.87 -6.72 5.37
C LEU A 47 32.17 -7.73 4.44
N GLY A 48 30.85 -7.94 4.57
CA GLY A 48 30.10 -8.93 3.78
C GLY A 48 29.26 -8.33 2.64
N GLU A 49 28.40 -9.16 2.04
CA GLU A 49 27.51 -8.77 0.94
C GLU A 49 26.06 -8.89 1.38
N PHE A 50 25.36 -7.77 1.48
CA PHE A 50 24.00 -7.72 2.01
C PHE A 50 23.10 -6.90 1.10
N ASP A 51 21.93 -7.47 0.82
CA ASP A 51 20.84 -6.82 0.11
C ASP A 51 19.54 -7.32 0.73
N THR A 52 19.11 -6.59 1.76
CA THR A 52 17.98 -6.90 2.64
C THR A 52 17.16 -5.64 2.91
N PRO A 53 15.95 -5.75 3.50
CA PRO A 53 15.18 -4.59 3.91
C PRO A 53 15.88 -3.71 4.95
N GLU A 54 16.82 -4.21 5.77
CA GLU A 54 17.52 -3.39 6.77
C GLU A 54 18.86 -2.85 6.26
N VAL A 55 19.54 -3.59 5.38
CA VAL A 55 20.87 -3.22 4.89
C VAL A 55 21.01 -3.58 3.41
N ILE A 56 21.49 -2.59 2.65
CA ILE A 56 22.03 -2.76 1.30
C ILE A 56 23.48 -2.26 1.37
N TRP A 57 24.42 -3.19 1.32
CA TRP A 57 25.86 -2.93 1.41
C TRP A 57 26.65 -4.04 0.74
N ASN A 58 27.48 -3.67 -0.23
CA ASN A 58 28.20 -4.63 -1.06
C ASN A 58 29.65 -4.18 -1.33
N TYR A 59 30.43 -5.06 -1.96
CA TYR A 59 31.83 -4.80 -2.29
C TYR A 59 32.03 -3.53 -3.12
N GLU A 60 31.14 -3.26 -4.07
CA GLU A 60 31.24 -2.07 -4.92
C GLU A 60 31.04 -0.78 -4.12
N MET A 61 30.05 -0.75 -3.21
CA MET A 61 29.83 0.38 -2.31
C MET A 61 31.04 0.62 -1.41
N ARG A 62 31.60 -0.46 -0.82
CA ARG A 62 32.84 -0.37 -0.03
C ARG A 62 34.00 0.21 -0.84
N ARG A 63 34.23 -0.33 -2.03
CA ARG A 63 35.31 0.11 -2.92
C ARG A 63 35.13 1.58 -3.28
N PHE A 64 33.92 1.98 -3.66
CA PHE A 64 33.59 3.36 -4.01
C PHE A 64 33.81 4.32 -2.84
N MET A 65 33.43 3.92 -1.63
CA MET A 65 33.71 4.68 -0.41
C MET A 65 35.21 4.90 -0.22
N ILE A 66 36.01 3.85 -0.34
CA ILE A 66 37.48 3.91 -0.21
C ILE A 66 38.08 4.84 -1.27
N GLU A 67 37.61 4.75 -2.51
CA GLU A 67 38.05 5.63 -3.61
C GLU A 67 37.72 7.10 -3.32
N LYS A 68 36.52 7.41 -2.81
CA LYS A 68 36.12 8.77 -2.43
C LYS A 68 36.91 9.33 -1.25
N ILE A 69 37.18 8.50 -0.23
CA ILE A 69 38.04 8.90 0.90
C ILE A 69 39.46 9.15 0.40
N SER A 70 40.02 8.27 -0.43
CA SER A 70 41.36 8.42 -1.00
C SER A 70 41.49 9.70 -1.82
N ALA A 71 40.49 10.00 -2.66
CA ALA A 71 40.42 11.24 -3.44
C ALA A 71 40.23 12.50 -2.57
N HIS A 72 39.65 12.36 -1.37
CA HIS A 72 39.51 13.46 -0.42
C HIS A 72 40.84 13.82 0.26
N ILE A 73 41.68 12.83 0.55
CA ILE A 73 42.97 13.03 1.25
C ILE A 73 44.18 13.11 0.32
N VAL A 74 43.98 12.99 -1.00
CA VAL A 74 45.07 12.87 -2.01
C VAL A 74 46.10 14.00 -1.94
N ASP A 75 45.67 15.23 -1.65
CA ASP A 75 46.58 16.39 -1.55
C ASP A 75 47.37 16.41 -0.23
N PHE A 76 46.86 15.73 0.81
CA PHE A 76 47.47 15.69 2.13
C PHE A 76 48.45 14.52 2.29
N SER A 77 48.15 13.35 1.73
CA SER A 77 48.98 12.15 1.88
C SER A 77 50.45 12.37 1.47
N PRO A 78 50.78 13.02 0.33
CA PRO A 78 52.17 13.33 -0.03
C PRO A 78 52.82 14.33 0.92
N ARG A 79 52.07 15.35 1.39
CA ARG A 79 52.57 16.36 2.34
C ARG A 79 52.94 15.73 3.67
N LEU A 80 52.13 14.79 4.15
CA LEU A 80 52.41 14.04 5.38
C LEU A 80 53.64 13.14 5.21
N TYR A 81 53.79 12.50 4.05
CA TYR A 81 54.97 11.68 3.75
C TYR A 81 56.26 12.51 3.71
N SER A 82 56.22 13.73 3.15
CA SER A 82 57.36 14.65 3.14
C SER A 82 57.62 15.33 4.48
N ASN A 83 56.60 15.52 5.31
CA ASN A 83 56.69 16.15 6.62
C ASN A 83 55.72 15.50 7.61
N VAL A 84 56.24 14.65 8.49
CA VAL A 84 55.46 13.96 9.54
C VAL A 84 54.79 14.90 10.55
N ARG A 85 55.19 16.18 10.60
CA ARG A 85 54.55 17.23 11.42
C ARG A 85 53.48 18.02 10.65
N ALA A 86 53.17 17.66 9.40
CA ALA A 86 52.15 18.34 8.62
C ALA A 86 50.78 18.22 9.31
N ILE A 87 50.18 19.37 9.62
CA ILE A 87 48.86 19.43 10.25
C ILE A 87 47.79 19.25 9.18
N TYR A 88 46.91 18.26 9.36
CA TYR A 88 45.74 18.09 8.51
C TYR A 88 44.74 19.23 8.77
N GLN A 89 44.43 19.98 7.72
CA GLN A 89 43.38 20.99 7.78
C GLN A 89 42.06 20.29 7.48
N TYR A 90 41.23 20.15 8.52
CA TYR A 90 39.95 19.45 8.40
C TYR A 90 39.08 20.10 7.32
N CYS A 91 38.56 19.26 6.43
CA CYS A 91 37.57 19.60 5.44
C CYS A 91 36.48 18.51 5.49
N PRO A 92 35.19 18.85 5.57
CA PRO A 92 34.15 17.84 5.56
C PRO A 92 34.19 17.07 4.24
N ILE A 93 34.17 15.74 4.32
CA ILE A 93 33.98 14.92 3.13
C ILE A 93 32.54 15.16 2.61
N PRO A 94 32.35 15.45 1.31
CA PRO A 94 31.02 15.54 0.76
C PRO A 94 30.28 14.20 0.89
N PRO A 95 28.95 14.20 1.06
CA PRO A 95 28.18 12.98 1.23
C PRO A 95 28.36 12.09 0.01
N ILE A 96 28.68 10.82 0.26
CA ILE A 96 28.85 9.82 -0.80
C ILE A 96 27.47 9.35 -1.25
N SER A 97 27.13 9.64 -2.49
CA SER A 97 25.89 9.16 -3.13
C SER A 97 26.15 7.80 -3.81
N TYR A 98 25.53 6.75 -3.30
CA TYR A 98 25.65 5.39 -3.81
C TYR A 98 24.62 5.10 -4.89
N GLN A 99 25.06 4.58 -6.04
CA GLN A 99 24.17 4.23 -7.15
C GLN A 99 23.21 3.08 -6.80
N GLN A 100 23.67 2.15 -5.98
CA GLN A 100 22.89 1.00 -5.52
C GLN A 100 21.65 1.41 -4.70
N LEU A 101 21.68 2.61 -4.12
CA LEU A 101 20.58 3.18 -3.34
C LEU A 101 19.73 4.16 -4.15
N GLU A 102 19.96 4.28 -5.46
CA GLU A 102 19.13 5.12 -6.31
C GLU A 102 17.69 4.58 -6.32
N ASN A 103 16.73 5.48 -6.03
CA ASN A 103 15.31 5.17 -5.88
C ASN A 103 14.97 4.27 -4.68
N GLU A 104 15.90 4.08 -3.74
CA GLU A 104 15.57 3.52 -2.43
C GLU A 104 15.06 4.62 -1.50
N LEU A 105 13.96 4.32 -0.81
CA LEU A 105 13.42 5.18 0.24
C LEU A 105 13.72 4.52 1.59
N PHE A 106 14.60 5.12 2.38
CA PHE A 106 14.94 4.62 3.71
C PHE A 106 14.10 5.33 4.78
N CYS A 107 13.44 4.57 5.64
CA CYS A 107 12.62 5.07 6.75
C CYS A 107 12.85 4.23 8.01
N ASN A 108 13.08 4.89 9.16
CA ASN A 108 13.41 4.26 10.43
C ASN A 108 14.68 3.39 10.32
N ILE A 109 14.53 2.08 10.11
CA ILE A 109 15.64 1.12 9.89
C ILE A 109 15.49 0.33 8.58
N TYR A 110 14.52 0.69 7.73
CA TYR A 110 14.13 -0.11 6.57
C TYR A 110 14.25 0.65 5.25
N TYR A 111 14.84 -0.01 4.26
CA TYR A 111 14.70 0.31 2.84
C TYR A 111 13.33 -0.18 2.34
N LEU A 112 12.43 0.75 2.05
CA LEU A 112 11.02 0.46 1.78
C LEU A 112 10.81 -0.32 0.49
N LYS A 113 11.67 -0.15 -0.52
CA LYS A 113 11.54 -0.90 -1.78
C LYS A 113 11.84 -2.38 -1.58
N ASN A 114 12.92 -2.70 -0.86
CA ASN A 114 13.20 -4.07 -0.42
C ASN A 114 12.10 -4.59 0.51
N LEU A 115 11.66 -3.80 1.50
CA LEU A 115 10.58 -4.23 2.40
C LEU A 115 9.27 -4.53 1.66
N CYS A 116 8.97 -3.78 0.59
CA CYS A 116 7.79 -3.96 -0.24
C CYS A 116 7.91 -5.11 -1.25
N ASP A 117 9.11 -5.65 -1.48
CA ASP A 117 9.30 -6.84 -2.31
C ASP A 117 8.98 -8.12 -1.52
N THR A 118 7.68 -8.38 -1.39
CA THR A 118 7.17 -9.57 -0.69
C THR A 118 7.45 -10.88 -1.42
N LYS A 119 7.98 -10.86 -2.66
CA LYS A 119 8.39 -12.08 -3.36
C LYS A 119 9.76 -12.53 -2.90
N ARG A 120 10.69 -11.58 -2.75
CA ARG A 120 12.06 -11.84 -2.31
C ARG A 120 12.16 -11.92 -0.79
N PHE A 121 11.48 -11.03 -0.08
CA PHE A 121 11.51 -10.92 1.37
C PHE A 121 10.14 -11.21 1.96
N ASN A 122 9.64 -12.41 1.71
CA ASN A 122 8.35 -12.81 2.24
C ASN A 122 8.38 -12.79 3.78
N ASP A 123 7.36 -12.16 4.36
CA ASP A 123 7.18 -12.08 5.81
C ASP A 123 8.37 -11.50 6.62
N TRP A 124 9.17 -10.58 6.06
CA TRP A 124 10.25 -9.91 6.79
C TRP A 124 9.75 -9.30 8.12
N LYS A 125 10.40 -9.62 9.25
CA LYS A 125 9.93 -9.20 10.57
C LYS A 125 10.18 -7.72 10.82
N ILE A 126 9.12 -6.98 11.11
CA ILE A 126 9.17 -5.59 11.58
C ILE A 126 9.29 -5.61 13.11
N LYS A 127 10.29 -4.91 13.66
CA LYS A 127 10.61 -4.94 15.10
C LYS A 127 9.60 -4.18 15.96
N ASP A 128 9.29 -2.94 15.58
CA ASP A 128 8.32 -2.08 16.26
C ASP A 128 7.33 -1.50 15.22
N PRO A 129 6.19 -2.18 14.99
CA PRO A 129 5.20 -1.76 14.00
C PRO A 129 4.57 -0.39 14.29
N VAL A 130 4.42 -0.02 15.57
CA VAL A 130 3.72 1.21 15.97
C VAL A 130 4.61 2.42 15.72
N THR A 131 5.85 2.37 16.20
CA THR A 131 6.85 3.42 15.96
C THR A 131 7.13 3.55 14.47
N PHE A 132 7.25 2.42 13.76
CA PHE A 132 7.49 2.46 12.32
C PHE A 132 6.32 3.08 11.54
N LEU A 133 5.06 2.78 11.91
CA LEU A 133 3.91 3.43 11.29
C LEU A 133 3.93 4.95 11.48
N ARG A 134 4.28 5.43 12.67
CA ARG A 134 4.40 6.87 12.96
C ARG A 134 5.44 7.52 12.03
N ASP A 135 6.62 6.92 11.92
CA ASP A 135 7.72 7.46 11.11
C ASP A 135 7.36 7.44 9.61
N ILE A 136 6.62 6.43 9.16
CA ILE A 136 6.08 6.35 7.78
C ILE A 136 5.06 7.47 7.51
N LEU A 137 4.17 7.76 8.47
CA LEU A 137 3.20 8.85 8.33
C LEU A 137 3.88 10.22 8.29
N GLU A 138 4.92 10.42 9.10
CA GLU A 138 5.72 11.65 9.08
C GLU A 138 6.48 11.80 7.75
N MET A 139 7.10 10.73 7.27
CA MET A 139 7.75 10.70 5.96
C MET A 139 6.78 11.02 4.83
N TRP A 140 5.55 10.51 4.90
CA TRP A 140 4.53 10.81 3.91
C TRP A 140 4.15 12.30 3.90
N LYS A 141 3.99 12.88 5.09
CA LYS A 141 3.71 14.31 5.25
C LYS A 141 4.84 15.15 4.67
N MET A 142 6.10 14.76 4.88
CA MET A 142 7.26 15.44 4.30
C MET A 142 7.31 15.30 2.77
N GLU A 143 7.03 14.11 2.23
CA GLU A 143 7.03 13.83 0.79
C GLU A 143 5.99 14.67 0.04
N ILE A 144 4.76 14.73 0.55
CA ILE A 144 3.69 15.57 -0.03
C ILE A 144 4.02 17.08 0.13
N GLY A 145 4.74 17.44 1.18
CA GLY A 145 5.14 18.82 1.47
C GLY A 145 6.33 19.33 0.65
N LYS A 146 6.96 18.49 -0.20
CA LYS A 146 8.11 18.90 -1.02
C LYS A 146 7.73 20.01 -1.99
N LYS A 147 8.38 21.16 -1.81
CA LYS A 147 8.30 22.29 -2.75
C LYS A 147 9.22 22.04 -3.95
N PRO A 148 8.89 22.58 -5.15
CA PRO A 148 9.82 22.60 -6.27
C PRO A 148 11.12 23.32 -5.87
N ASN A 149 12.26 22.87 -6.39
CA ASN A 149 13.56 23.42 -6.03
C ASN A 149 13.63 24.91 -6.40
N SER A 150 14.01 25.75 -5.45
CA SER A 150 14.18 27.20 -5.66
C SER A 150 15.56 27.59 -6.19
N MET A 151 16.59 26.77 -5.95
CA MET A 151 17.98 27.02 -6.36
C MET A 151 18.28 26.29 -7.67
N GLN A 152 18.73 27.04 -8.68
CA GLN A 152 19.24 26.51 -9.93
C GLN A 152 20.76 26.24 -9.85
N ILE A 153 21.30 25.54 -10.83
CA ILE A 153 22.75 25.24 -10.89
C ILE A 153 23.57 26.52 -11.01
N GLU A 154 23.05 27.48 -11.76
CA GLU A 154 23.62 28.80 -11.98
C GLU A 154 23.77 29.57 -10.65
N ASP A 155 22.74 29.54 -9.80
CA ASP A 155 22.75 30.19 -8.48
C ASP A 155 23.84 29.58 -7.58
N ALA A 156 23.97 28.25 -7.59
CA ALA A 156 24.99 27.56 -6.79
C ALA A 156 26.41 27.84 -7.29
N PHE A 157 26.62 27.97 -8.60
CA PHE A 157 27.89 28.39 -9.17
C PHE A 157 28.24 29.82 -8.82
N GLU A 158 27.27 30.74 -8.86
CA GLU A 158 27.47 32.13 -8.48
C GLU A 158 27.91 32.25 -7.01
N ILE A 159 27.22 31.55 -6.10
CA ILE A 159 27.54 31.52 -4.66
C ILE A 159 28.97 31.01 -4.41
N LEU A 160 29.40 29.97 -5.13
CA LEU A 160 30.77 29.43 -5.02
C LEU A 160 31.81 30.25 -5.79
N GLY A 161 31.39 31.27 -6.54
CA GLY A 161 32.26 32.10 -7.37
C GLY A 161 32.89 31.31 -8.52
N ILE A 162 32.17 30.32 -9.06
CA ILE A 162 32.53 29.57 -10.26
C ILE A 162 31.97 30.36 -11.45
N LYS A 163 32.84 30.90 -12.30
CA LYS A 163 32.47 31.60 -13.54
C LYS A 163 32.85 30.74 -14.74
N ASP A 164 31.98 30.70 -15.74
CA ASP A 164 32.26 30.15 -17.07
C ASP A 164 32.72 28.67 -17.10
N TYR A 165 32.10 27.81 -16.29
CA TYR A 165 32.40 26.38 -16.31
C TYR A 165 31.70 25.68 -17.50
N ASN A 166 32.47 25.34 -18.53
CA ASN A 166 31.98 24.65 -19.73
C ASN A 166 32.29 23.14 -19.76
N GLY A 167 32.70 22.57 -18.63
CA GLY A 167 33.00 21.14 -18.51
C GLY A 167 31.78 20.29 -18.16
N PRO A 168 31.92 18.95 -18.17
CA PRO A 168 30.85 18.07 -17.69
C PRO A 168 30.59 18.30 -16.19
N LEU A 169 29.32 18.38 -15.79
CA LEU A 169 28.87 18.55 -14.39
C LEU A 169 29.10 17.31 -13.50
N LYS A 170 30.15 16.53 -13.80
CA LYS A 170 30.46 15.23 -13.20
C LYS A 170 31.91 14.85 -13.50
N GLY A 171 32.54 14.14 -12.57
CA GLY A 171 33.92 13.66 -12.70
C GLY A 171 34.90 14.36 -11.76
N HIS A 172 36.12 13.85 -11.70
CA HIS A 172 37.12 14.27 -10.71
C HIS A 172 37.49 15.77 -10.82
N GLU A 173 37.60 16.29 -12.04
CA GLU A 173 37.93 17.71 -12.27
C GLU A 173 36.85 18.64 -11.74
N PHE A 174 35.58 18.33 -12.01
CA PHE A 174 34.43 19.07 -11.51
C PHE A 174 34.38 19.05 -9.97
N GLU A 175 34.53 17.87 -9.36
CA GLU A 175 34.50 17.70 -7.91
C GLU A 175 35.67 18.38 -7.20
N SER A 176 36.86 18.39 -7.82
CA SER A 176 38.06 19.07 -7.30
C SER A 176 37.90 20.59 -7.35
N MET A 177 37.38 21.12 -8.47
CA MET A 177 37.08 22.54 -8.62
C MET A 177 36.09 23.03 -7.56
N ILE A 178 34.97 22.32 -7.39
CA ILE A 178 33.95 22.68 -6.39
C ILE A 178 34.57 22.67 -4.98
N ARG A 179 35.35 21.64 -4.62
CA ARG A 179 36.04 21.56 -3.31
C ARG A 179 36.98 22.74 -3.08
N LYS A 180 37.81 23.10 -4.06
CA LYS A 180 38.75 24.21 -3.96
C LYS A 180 38.04 25.56 -3.79
N ARG A 181 36.94 25.78 -4.52
CA ARG A 181 36.13 26.99 -4.45
C ARG A 181 35.39 27.09 -3.12
N TYR A 182 34.77 25.99 -2.70
CA TYR A 182 34.16 25.88 -1.38
C TYR A 182 35.16 26.22 -0.28
N TYR A 183 36.36 25.63 -0.29
CA TYR A 183 37.39 25.91 0.72
C TYR A 183 37.75 27.39 0.81
N THR A 184 37.97 28.02 -0.35
CA THR A 184 38.32 29.43 -0.45
C THR A 184 37.22 30.33 0.14
N GLN A 185 35.96 30.06 -0.19
CA GLN A 185 34.82 30.85 0.29
C GLN A 185 34.48 30.56 1.76
N ALA A 186 34.50 29.28 2.16
CA ALA A 186 34.24 28.86 3.53
C ALA A 186 35.26 29.45 4.51
N GLN A 187 36.54 29.54 4.14
CA GLN A 187 37.55 30.20 4.95
C GLN A 187 37.35 31.71 5.05
N ARG A 188 36.91 32.36 3.95
CA ARG A 188 36.69 33.81 3.90
C ARG A 188 35.51 34.24 4.76
N TYR A 189 34.45 33.44 4.80
CA TYR A 189 33.21 33.74 5.51
C TYR A 189 33.03 32.98 6.83
N HIS A 190 34.06 32.27 7.30
CA HIS A 190 33.98 31.48 8.53
C HIS A 190 33.57 32.36 9.72
N PRO A 191 32.54 31.99 10.51
CA PRO A 191 32.03 32.81 11.61
C PRO A 191 33.10 33.24 12.64
N ASP A 192 34.04 32.34 12.95
CA ASP A 192 35.16 32.64 13.88
C ASP A 192 36.13 33.71 13.37
N LYS A 193 36.22 33.92 12.05
CA LYS A 193 37.12 34.91 11.42
C LYS A 193 36.39 36.14 10.92
N ASN A 194 35.08 36.06 10.75
CA ASN A 194 34.26 37.09 10.13
C ASN A 194 32.87 37.06 10.78
N ALA A 195 32.63 37.97 11.75
CA ALA A 195 31.42 37.98 12.57
C ALA A 195 30.13 38.11 11.73
N ASP A 196 30.18 38.87 10.63
CA ASP A 196 29.07 39.06 9.69
C ASP A 196 29.04 38.01 8.55
N GLY A 197 30.00 37.09 8.52
CA GLY A 197 30.17 36.10 7.44
C GLY A 197 29.21 34.91 7.52
N ARG A 198 28.50 34.74 8.64
CA ARG A 198 27.73 33.53 8.94
C ARG A 198 26.66 33.20 7.89
N GLU A 199 25.87 34.19 7.47
CA GLU A 199 24.81 33.99 6.47
C GLU A 199 25.40 33.52 5.13
N MET A 200 26.52 34.13 4.71
CA MET A 200 27.20 33.74 3.48
C MET A 200 27.86 32.36 3.58
N PHE A 201 28.41 32.02 4.76
CA PHE A 201 28.96 30.69 5.02
C PHE A 201 27.90 29.59 4.91
N GLU A 202 26.69 29.84 5.41
CA GLU A 202 25.56 28.92 5.28
C GLU A 202 25.12 28.76 3.82
N LYS A 203 25.03 29.85 3.06
CA LYS A 203 24.77 29.80 1.60
C LYS A 203 25.84 29.03 0.84
N VAL A 204 27.13 29.23 1.18
CA VAL A 204 28.26 28.51 0.57
C VAL A 204 28.20 27.01 0.86
N ASN A 205 27.82 26.63 2.08
CA ASN A 205 27.57 25.22 2.43
C ASN A 205 26.40 24.66 1.62
N GLU A 206 25.28 25.38 1.54
CA GLU A 206 24.09 24.94 0.81
C GLU A 206 24.38 24.73 -0.67
N ALA A 207 25.05 25.69 -1.34
CA ALA A 207 25.46 25.60 -2.73
C ALA A 207 26.43 24.43 -2.98
N TYR A 208 27.38 24.21 -2.07
CA TYR A 208 28.29 23.07 -2.12
C TYR A 208 27.52 21.75 -2.09
N TYR A 209 26.65 21.56 -1.09
CA TYR A 209 25.84 20.34 -1.00
C TYR A 209 24.87 20.20 -2.17
N PHE A 210 24.30 21.30 -2.68
CA PHE A 210 23.40 21.30 -3.83
C PHE A 210 24.07 20.70 -5.06
N LEU A 211 25.28 21.16 -5.42
CA LEU A 211 25.99 20.67 -6.61
C LEU A 211 26.39 19.19 -6.50
N PHE A 212 26.69 18.69 -5.30
CA PHE A 212 26.95 17.27 -5.06
C PHE A 212 25.67 16.41 -4.96
N ARG A 213 24.52 17.01 -4.61
CA ARG A 213 23.20 16.34 -4.48
C ARG A 213 22.32 16.43 -5.74
N ALA A 214 22.63 17.31 -6.70
CA ALA A 214 21.80 17.64 -7.86
C ALA A 214 21.47 16.47 -8.81
N LYS A 215 21.94 15.24 -8.53
CA LYS A 215 21.63 14.07 -9.35
C LYS A 215 20.16 13.63 -9.27
N HIS A 216 19.42 13.87 -8.18
CA HIS A 216 18.16 13.14 -7.93
C HIS A 216 17.12 13.84 -7.04
N LYS A 217 16.62 15.03 -7.40
CA LYS A 217 15.39 15.54 -6.76
C LYS A 217 14.29 15.75 -7.79
N SER A 218 13.22 14.97 -7.64
CA SER A 218 11.93 15.25 -8.28
C SER A 218 11.52 16.69 -7.96
N ASN A 219 10.99 17.38 -8.97
CA ASN A 219 10.49 18.74 -8.79
C ASN A 219 9.08 18.66 -8.16
N GLY A 220 9.04 18.44 -6.84
CA GLY A 220 7.82 18.18 -6.08
C GLY A 220 7.73 16.73 -5.55
N PRO A 221 6.54 16.31 -5.07
CA PRO A 221 6.34 14.98 -4.50
C PRO A 221 6.66 13.86 -5.48
N ASP A 222 7.43 12.88 -5.04
CA ASP A 222 7.77 11.70 -5.84
C ASP A 222 6.67 10.63 -5.71
N ILE A 223 6.05 10.29 -6.84
CA ILE A 223 5.00 9.28 -6.93
C ILE A 223 5.51 7.90 -6.46
N GLN A 224 6.74 7.52 -6.81
CA GLN A 224 7.29 6.21 -6.44
C GLN A 224 7.49 6.12 -4.92
N ASN A 225 7.97 7.18 -4.29
CA ASN A 225 8.08 7.25 -2.84
C ASN A 225 6.72 7.10 -2.16
N ILE A 226 5.69 7.80 -2.65
CA ILE A 226 4.34 7.69 -2.12
C ILE A 226 3.80 6.25 -2.28
N ILE A 227 4.07 5.59 -3.41
CA ILE A 227 3.69 4.18 -3.62
C ILE A 227 4.37 3.28 -2.57
N LEU A 228 5.67 3.44 -2.33
CA LEU A 228 6.41 2.66 -1.32
C LEU A 228 5.85 2.88 0.09
N ILE A 229 5.52 4.13 0.43
CA ILE A 229 4.89 4.51 1.69
C ILE A 229 3.52 3.82 1.85
N LEU A 230 2.65 3.88 0.84
CA LEU A 230 1.32 3.24 0.88
C LEU A 230 1.42 1.71 0.94
N LYS A 231 2.35 1.10 0.18
CA LYS A 231 2.62 -0.34 0.22
C LYS A 231 3.08 -0.77 1.62
N THR A 232 3.98 -0.01 2.24
CA THR A 232 4.48 -0.28 3.60
C THR A 232 3.34 -0.22 4.62
N GLN A 233 2.48 0.80 4.55
CA GLN A 233 1.31 0.91 5.41
C GLN A 233 0.34 -0.27 5.22
N SER A 234 0.09 -0.68 3.97
CA SER A 234 -0.71 -1.88 3.70
C SER A 234 -0.09 -3.14 4.33
N ILE A 235 1.23 -3.31 4.28
CA ILE A 235 1.94 -4.43 4.92
C ILE A 235 1.75 -4.39 6.44
N LEU A 236 1.98 -3.23 7.06
CA LEU A 236 1.81 -3.01 8.50
C LEU A 236 0.42 -3.41 8.98
N PHE A 237 -0.63 -2.84 8.40
CA PHE A 237 -2.01 -3.13 8.79
C PHE A 237 -2.47 -4.55 8.43
N SER A 238 -1.84 -5.19 7.44
CA SER A 238 -2.18 -6.58 7.11
C SER A 238 -1.57 -7.58 8.09
N ARG A 239 -0.30 -7.38 8.50
CA ARG A 239 0.48 -8.35 9.28
C ARG A 239 0.48 -8.09 10.78
N TYR A 240 0.44 -6.82 11.18
CA TYR A 240 0.52 -6.37 12.56
C TYR A 240 -0.79 -5.73 13.01
N ASN A 241 -1.91 -6.30 12.55
CA ASN A 241 -3.24 -5.78 12.85
C ASN A 241 -3.57 -5.81 14.35
N VAL A 242 -3.01 -6.77 15.10
CA VAL A 242 -3.26 -6.93 16.53
C VAL A 242 -2.64 -5.77 17.31
N GLU A 243 -1.39 -5.44 17.01
CA GLU A 243 -0.66 -4.35 17.64
C GLU A 243 -1.24 -2.97 17.25
N LEU A 244 -1.74 -2.86 16.02
CA LEU A 244 -2.31 -1.61 15.49
C LEU A 244 -3.81 -1.43 15.81
N TYR A 245 -4.52 -2.47 16.27
CA TYR A 245 -5.98 -2.50 16.46
C TYR A 245 -6.51 -1.33 17.30
N GLN A 246 -5.78 -0.96 18.34
CA GLN A 246 -6.19 0.05 19.33
C GLN A 246 -6.03 1.51 18.84
N TYR A 247 -5.37 1.73 17.71
CA TYR A 247 -5.04 3.08 17.24
C TYR A 247 -5.93 3.51 16.07
N LYS A 248 -6.35 4.77 16.09
CA LYS A 248 -6.97 5.43 14.94
C LYS A 248 -5.91 5.75 13.90
N TYR A 249 -6.23 5.47 12.64
CA TYR A 249 -5.35 5.76 11.54
C TYR A 249 -5.30 7.26 11.23
N ALA A 250 -4.22 7.92 11.62
CA ALA A 250 -4.01 9.35 11.44
C ALA A 250 -3.72 9.77 9.99
N GLY A 251 -3.55 8.81 9.08
CA GLY A 251 -3.21 9.07 7.68
C GLY A 251 -4.40 9.42 6.77
N TYR A 252 -5.64 9.37 7.26
CA TYR A 252 -6.83 9.60 6.42
C TYR A 252 -6.83 10.95 5.69
N PRO A 253 -6.47 12.10 6.29
CA PRO A 253 -6.48 13.37 5.58
C PRO A 253 -5.56 13.38 4.35
N MET A 254 -4.38 12.77 4.46
CA MET A 254 -3.43 12.64 3.33
C MET A 254 -3.96 11.64 2.29
N LEU A 255 -4.50 10.52 2.76
CA LEU A 255 -5.03 9.46 1.91
C LEU A 255 -6.23 9.93 1.09
N LEU A 256 -7.18 10.63 1.71
CA LEU A 256 -8.35 11.18 1.04
C LEU A 256 -7.97 12.25 0.02
N LYS A 257 -6.97 13.10 0.31
CA LYS A 257 -6.43 14.04 -0.66
C LYS A 257 -5.79 13.33 -1.86
N THR A 258 -5.05 12.24 -1.64
CA THR A 258 -4.51 11.42 -2.75
C THR A 258 -5.63 10.80 -3.59
N LEU A 259 -6.68 10.28 -2.94
CA LEU A 259 -7.85 9.71 -3.62
C LEU A 259 -8.59 10.75 -4.45
N GLU A 260 -8.78 11.96 -3.92
CA GLU A 260 -9.43 13.07 -4.60
C GLU A 260 -8.65 13.51 -5.85
N LEU A 261 -7.32 13.62 -5.75
CA LEU A 261 -6.47 13.96 -6.90
C LEU A 261 -6.55 12.92 -8.01
N GLU A 262 -6.52 11.62 -7.67
CA GLU A 262 -6.65 10.54 -8.65
C GLU A 262 -8.08 10.44 -9.21
N LEU A 263 -9.11 10.70 -8.40
CA LEU A 263 -10.51 10.72 -8.86
C LEU A 263 -10.76 11.83 -9.89
N ASN A 264 -10.11 12.98 -9.75
CA ASN A 264 -10.25 14.11 -10.66
C ASN A 264 -9.34 14.02 -11.90
N ASP A 265 -8.42 13.05 -11.94
CA ASP A 265 -7.54 12.85 -13.09
C ASP A 265 -8.29 12.24 -14.27
N GLN A 266 -8.35 12.95 -15.39
CA GLN A 266 -9.00 12.50 -16.63
C GLN A 266 -8.28 11.29 -17.26
N TYR A 267 -6.97 11.15 -17.06
CA TYR A 267 -6.13 10.09 -17.62
C TYR A 267 -5.85 8.94 -16.66
N LEU A 268 -6.64 8.83 -15.59
CA LEU A 268 -6.48 7.85 -14.51
C LEU A 268 -6.20 6.42 -15.02
N PHE A 269 -6.97 5.96 -16.02
CA PHE A 269 -6.88 4.58 -16.54
C PHE A 269 -5.76 4.36 -17.55
N SER A 270 -5.00 5.39 -17.90
CA SER A 270 -3.84 5.29 -18.81
C SER A 270 -2.52 5.07 -18.06
N LYS A 271 -2.52 5.18 -16.73
CA LYS A 271 -1.33 5.06 -15.88
C LYS A 271 -0.94 3.58 -15.65
N THR A 272 0.35 3.27 -15.77
CA THR A 272 0.88 1.91 -15.57
C THR A 272 0.98 1.50 -14.10
N ASP A 273 1.37 2.42 -13.21
CA ASP A 273 1.43 2.19 -11.76
C ASP A 273 0.70 3.32 -11.01
N SER A 274 -0.61 3.14 -10.84
CA SER A 274 -1.48 4.17 -10.24
C SER A 274 -1.43 4.15 -8.71
N LEU A 275 -1.35 5.35 -8.15
CA LEU A 275 -1.46 5.62 -6.72
C LEU A 275 -2.81 5.15 -6.17
N LEU A 276 -3.88 5.26 -6.97
CA LEU A 276 -5.24 4.94 -6.57
C LEU A 276 -5.37 3.50 -6.04
N ALA A 277 -4.79 2.52 -6.74
CA ALA A 277 -4.86 1.12 -6.30
C ALA A 277 -4.20 0.90 -4.93
N HIS A 278 -3.05 1.55 -4.70
CA HIS A 278 -2.29 1.46 -3.46
C HIS A 278 -3.00 2.20 -2.32
N ALA A 279 -3.60 3.35 -2.62
CA ALA A 279 -4.40 4.11 -1.67
C ALA A 279 -5.64 3.32 -1.24
N CYS A 280 -6.45 2.80 -2.17
CA CYS A 280 -7.62 1.98 -1.84
C CYS A 280 -7.24 0.69 -1.08
N LYS A 281 -6.11 0.05 -1.43
CA LYS A 281 -5.58 -1.10 -0.68
C LYS A 281 -5.25 -0.72 0.77
N THR A 282 -4.64 0.43 0.97
CA THR A 282 -4.30 0.95 2.31
C THR A 282 -5.57 1.22 3.11
N VAL A 283 -6.58 1.87 2.51
CA VAL A 283 -7.89 2.07 3.16
C VAL A 283 -8.47 0.73 3.60
N TYR A 284 -8.52 -0.26 2.71
CA TYR A 284 -9.07 -1.57 3.04
C TYR A 284 -8.40 -2.21 4.27
N TYR A 285 -7.07 -2.25 4.31
CA TYR A 285 -6.37 -2.85 5.45
C TYR A 285 -6.51 -2.05 6.74
N THR A 286 -6.56 -0.71 6.68
CA THR A 286 -6.82 0.12 7.87
C THR A 286 -8.21 -0.16 8.46
N VAL A 287 -9.24 -0.24 7.61
CA VAL A 287 -10.64 -0.50 8.02
C VAL A 287 -10.79 -1.94 8.53
N LYS A 288 -10.18 -2.91 7.83
CA LYS A 288 -10.16 -4.32 8.27
C LYS A 288 -9.48 -4.50 9.63
N CYS A 289 -8.49 -3.66 9.94
CA CYS A 289 -7.76 -3.75 11.19
C CYS A 289 -8.61 -3.35 12.40
N SER A 290 -9.46 -2.31 12.32
CA SER A 290 -10.18 -1.82 13.50
C SER A 290 -11.46 -1.08 13.17
N ALA A 291 -12.47 -1.25 14.04
CA ALA A 291 -13.72 -0.50 14.02
C ALA A 291 -13.52 1.01 14.08
N LEU A 292 -12.52 1.45 14.86
CA LEU A 292 -12.17 2.86 15.01
C LEU A 292 -11.81 3.48 13.66
N ASN A 293 -11.12 2.74 12.80
CA ASN A 293 -10.71 3.20 11.48
C ASN A 293 -11.89 3.32 10.52
N ALA A 294 -12.85 2.40 10.57
CA ALA A 294 -14.09 2.51 9.81
C ALA A 294 -14.89 3.77 10.21
N GLU A 295 -14.99 4.05 11.51
CA GLU A 295 -15.67 5.25 12.00
C GLU A 295 -14.97 6.55 11.58
N GLU A 296 -13.65 6.62 11.71
CA GLU A 296 -12.90 7.82 11.30
C GLU A 296 -12.99 8.04 9.79
N LEU A 297 -12.88 6.97 8.97
CA LEU A 297 -13.10 7.06 7.52
C LEU A 297 -14.48 7.61 7.18
N ARG A 298 -15.52 7.19 7.91
CA ARG A 298 -16.89 7.71 7.74
C ARG A 298 -16.97 9.19 8.11
N ARG A 299 -16.39 9.60 9.25
CA ARG A 299 -16.41 10.99 9.74
C ARG A 299 -15.72 11.94 8.76
N GLU A 300 -14.62 11.51 8.15
CA GLU A 300 -13.90 12.29 7.13
C GLU A 300 -14.55 12.23 5.73
N LYS A 301 -15.79 11.70 5.61
CA LYS A 301 -16.49 11.50 4.33
C LYS A 301 -15.76 10.59 3.34
N GLY A 302 -14.85 9.75 3.83
CA GLY A 302 -14.08 8.83 3.01
C GLY A 302 -14.95 7.76 2.32
N LEU A 303 -16.03 7.29 2.95
CA LEU A 303 -16.96 6.35 2.30
C LEU A 303 -17.61 6.93 1.04
N LYS A 304 -17.92 8.24 1.05
CA LYS A 304 -18.46 8.93 -0.13
C LYS A 304 -17.44 9.01 -1.26
N MET A 305 -16.19 9.37 -0.93
CA MET A 305 -15.07 9.40 -1.88
C MET A 305 -14.89 8.02 -2.56
N LEU A 306 -14.86 6.95 -1.78
CA LEU A 306 -14.73 5.58 -2.32
C LEU A 306 -15.93 5.20 -3.20
N TYR A 307 -17.13 5.64 -2.88
CA TYR A 307 -18.33 5.36 -3.68
C TYR A 307 -18.25 6.04 -5.06
N ASP A 308 -17.78 7.28 -5.11
CA ASP A 308 -17.62 8.01 -6.37
C ASP A 308 -16.51 7.37 -7.24
N ILE A 309 -15.40 6.94 -6.62
CA ILE A 309 -14.35 6.17 -7.29
C ILE A 309 -14.89 4.82 -7.81
N LEU A 310 -15.70 4.12 -7.01
CA LEU A 310 -16.29 2.85 -7.41
C LEU A 310 -17.15 3.01 -8.65
N ASN A 311 -18.04 4.02 -8.68
CA ASN A 311 -18.91 4.29 -9.84
C ASN A 311 -18.07 4.48 -11.11
N ARG A 312 -17.01 5.30 -11.04
CA ARG A 312 -16.11 5.55 -12.16
C ARG A 312 -15.33 4.30 -12.60
N CYS A 313 -14.92 3.44 -11.67
CA CYS A 313 -14.21 2.21 -12.00
C CYS A 313 -15.14 1.16 -12.61
N VAL A 314 -16.36 1.03 -12.08
CA VAL A 314 -17.37 0.09 -12.54
C VAL A 314 -17.81 0.43 -13.97
N SER A 315 -17.97 1.72 -14.31
CA SER A 315 -18.37 2.14 -15.67
C SER A 315 -17.36 1.82 -16.77
N VAL A 316 -16.12 1.45 -16.42
CA VAL A 316 -15.05 1.09 -17.36
C VAL A 316 -14.76 -0.41 -17.36
N LEU A 317 -15.39 -1.18 -16.47
CA LEU A 317 -15.29 -2.64 -16.51
C LEU A 317 -15.89 -3.16 -17.83
N SER A 318 -15.25 -4.18 -18.39
CA SER A 318 -15.66 -4.80 -19.65
C SER A 318 -15.34 -6.30 -19.65
N THR A 319 -15.82 -6.99 -20.68
CA THR A 319 -15.49 -8.41 -20.89
C THR A 319 -14.01 -8.66 -21.15
N SER A 320 -13.25 -7.65 -21.59
CA SER A 320 -11.80 -7.72 -21.78
C SER A 320 -11.02 -7.39 -20.51
N SER A 321 -11.67 -6.91 -19.44
CA SER A 321 -10.99 -6.56 -18.20
C SER A 321 -10.32 -7.78 -17.56
N THR A 322 -9.17 -7.55 -16.92
CA THR A 322 -8.37 -8.57 -16.25
C THR A 322 -8.18 -8.25 -14.75
N SER A 323 -7.70 -9.23 -13.99
CA SER A 323 -7.34 -9.04 -12.57
C SER A 323 -6.16 -8.07 -12.34
N LYS A 324 -5.40 -7.74 -13.39
CA LYS A 324 -4.26 -6.82 -13.32
C LYS A 324 -4.67 -5.37 -13.54
N ASP A 325 -5.84 -5.14 -14.14
CA ASP A 325 -6.31 -3.81 -14.50
C ASP A 325 -6.59 -2.96 -13.26
N LEU A 326 -6.43 -1.64 -13.42
CA LEU A 326 -6.61 -0.69 -12.34
C LEU A 326 -8.04 -0.74 -11.78
N CYS A 327 -9.05 -0.64 -12.65
CA CYS A 327 -10.47 -0.66 -12.27
C CYS A 327 -10.82 -1.92 -11.47
N THR A 328 -10.39 -3.11 -11.92
CA THR A 328 -10.63 -4.38 -11.22
C THR A 328 -10.01 -4.39 -9.82
N LYS A 329 -8.76 -3.94 -9.68
CA LYS A 329 -8.07 -3.89 -8.37
C LYS A 329 -8.75 -2.91 -7.43
N VAL A 330 -9.09 -1.72 -7.91
CA VAL A 330 -9.73 -0.65 -7.14
C VAL A 330 -11.13 -1.08 -6.69
N CYS A 331 -11.97 -1.59 -7.61
CA CYS A 331 -13.29 -2.12 -7.28
C CYS A 331 -13.19 -3.19 -6.18
N LYS A 332 -12.22 -4.11 -6.29
CA LYS A 332 -12.02 -5.18 -5.29
C LYS A 332 -11.78 -4.59 -3.90
N TYR A 333 -10.83 -3.66 -3.76
CA TYR A 333 -10.50 -3.08 -2.46
C TYR A 333 -11.64 -2.23 -1.90
N ILE A 334 -12.33 -1.46 -2.74
CA ILE A 334 -13.45 -0.61 -2.29
C ILE A 334 -14.62 -1.47 -1.82
N ILE A 335 -15.03 -2.46 -2.61
CA ILE A 335 -16.12 -3.38 -2.24
C ILE A 335 -15.78 -4.14 -0.95
N SER A 336 -14.54 -4.59 -0.80
CA SER A 336 -14.10 -5.23 0.45
C SER A 336 -14.13 -4.27 1.64
N THR A 337 -13.77 -3.00 1.42
CA THR A 337 -13.85 -1.94 2.45
C THR A 337 -15.29 -1.69 2.86
N PHE A 338 -16.23 -1.64 1.91
CA PHE A 338 -17.65 -1.44 2.19
C PHE A 338 -18.24 -2.61 2.97
N GLY A 339 -17.93 -3.85 2.59
CA GLY A 339 -18.34 -5.04 3.33
C GLY A 339 -17.94 -4.95 4.80
N VAL A 340 -16.65 -4.77 5.08
CA VAL A 340 -16.16 -4.63 6.47
C VAL A 340 -16.78 -3.43 7.17
N SER A 341 -16.91 -2.29 6.48
CA SER A 341 -17.52 -1.09 7.08
C SER A 341 -18.97 -1.32 7.48
N ALA A 342 -19.72 -2.18 6.78
CA ALA A 342 -21.11 -2.47 7.08
C ALA A 342 -21.31 -3.27 8.37
N GLU A 343 -20.27 -3.87 8.94
CA GLU A 343 -20.36 -4.46 10.28
C GLU A 343 -20.73 -3.39 11.33
N PHE A 344 -20.32 -2.14 11.11
CA PHE A 344 -20.53 -1.02 12.03
C PHE A 344 -21.85 -0.28 11.74
N PRO A 345 -22.80 -0.21 12.70
CA PRO A 345 -24.13 0.39 12.48
C PRO A 345 -24.09 1.82 11.92
N ALA A 346 -23.18 2.67 12.40
CA ALA A 346 -23.05 4.06 11.93
C ALA A 346 -22.66 4.19 10.45
N CYS A 347 -22.00 3.17 9.88
CA CYS A 347 -21.64 3.13 8.47
C CYS A 347 -22.80 2.63 7.59
N ARG A 348 -23.71 1.81 8.14
CA ARG A 348 -24.88 1.30 7.39
C ARG A 348 -25.80 2.42 6.92
N SER A 349 -26.02 3.43 7.77
CA SER A 349 -26.82 4.60 7.42
C SER A 349 -26.29 5.35 6.18
N PHE A 350 -24.99 5.32 5.94
CA PHE A 350 -24.39 5.86 4.72
C PHE A 350 -24.79 5.00 3.50
N PHE A 351 -24.69 3.67 3.61
CA PHE A 351 -25.02 2.77 2.51
C PHE A 351 -26.50 2.79 2.12
N TYR A 352 -27.41 3.07 3.06
CA TYR A 352 -28.84 3.23 2.75
C TYR A 352 -29.11 4.32 1.71
N GLN A 353 -28.27 5.36 1.68
CA GLN A 353 -28.43 6.51 0.77
C GLN A 353 -27.78 6.27 -0.60
N MET A 354 -27.00 5.21 -0.78
CA MET A 354 -26.20 4.96 -1.99
C MET A 354 -26.96 4.07 -2.97
N SER A 355 -27.89 4.66 -3.71
CA SER A 355 -28.85 3.94 -4.57
C SER A 355 -28.23 3.09 -5.70
N SER A 356 -27.04 3.44 -6.22
CA SER A 356 -26.36 2.64 -7.24
C SER A 356 -25.49 1.53 -6.68
N LEU A 357 -25.24 1.49 -5.36
CA LEU A 357 -24.25 0.57 -4.78
C LEU A 357 -24.61 -0.90 -4.99
N ALA A 358 -25.85 -1.29 -4.69
CA ALA A 358 -26.34 -2.65 -4.91
C ALA A 358 -26.30 -3.03 -6.40
N LYS A 359 -26.65 -2.10 -7.30
CA LYS A 359 -26.57 -2.28 -8.76
C LYS A 359 -25.12 -2.46 -9.24
N ASN A 360 -24.18 -1.71 -8.67
CA ASN A 360 -22.75 -1.87 -8.96
C ASN A 360 -22.22 -3.24 -8.51
N ILE A 361 -22.64 -3.72 -7.33
CA ILE A 361 -22.31 -5.06 -6.84
C ILE A 361 -22.85 -6.11 -7.83
N PHE A 362 -24.11 -6.00 -8.23
CA PHE A 362 -24.70 -6.88 -9.25
C PHE A 362 -23.92 -6.85 -10.57
N TYR A 363 -23.61 -5.66 -11.09
CA TYR A 363 -22.85 -5.50 -12.33
C TYR A 363 -21.47 -6.14 -12.26
N ILE A 364 -20.79 -6.02 -11.11
CA ILE A 364 -19.51 -6.70 -10.85
C ILE A 364 -19.65 -8.23 -10.92
N LEU A 365 -20.73 -8.80 -10.37
CA LEU A 365 -20.96 -10.25 -10.42
C LEU A 365 -21.18 -10.78 -11.83
N ASN A 366 -21.62 -9.94 -12.78
CA ASN A 366 -21.83 -10.35 -14.17
C ASN A 366 -20.51 -10.63 -14.92
N TYR A 367 -19.38 -10.08 -14.46
CA TYR A 367 -18.05 -10.41 -14.98
C TYR A 367 -17.48 -11.68 -14.35
N LYS A 368 -18.09 -12.82 -14.67
CA LYS A 368 -17.80 -14.14 -14.08
C LYS A 368 -16.34 -14.59 -14.20
N HIS A 369 -15.56 -14.03 -15.13
CA HIS A 369 -14.13 -14.31 -15.29
C HIS A 369 -13.25 -13.57 -14.28
N LEU A 370 -13.75 -12.50 -13.65
CA LEU A 370 -13.06 -11.72 -12.62
C LEU A 370 -13.29 -12.34 -11.22
N THR A 371 -12.98 -13.63 -11.08
CA THR A 371 -13.33 -14.44 -9.90
C THR A 371 -12.95 -13.81 -8.55
N LYS A 372 -11.74 -13.24 -8.43
CA LYS A 372 -11.28 -12.59 -7.18
C LYS A 372 -12.07 -11.31 -6.83
N LEU A 373 -12.57 -10.60 -7.85
CA LEU A 373 -13.43 -9.44 -7.65
C LEU A 373 -14.85 -9.91 -7.29
N SER A 374 -15.37 -10.94 -7.95
CA SER A 374 -16.65 -11.56 -7.60
C SER A 374 -16.65 -12.10 -6.18
N MET A 375 -15.57 -12.75 -5.72
CA MET A 375 -15.42 -13.19 -4.32
C MET A 375 -15.53 -12.01 -3.33
N ALA A 376 -14.87 -10.89 -3.61
CA ALA A 376 -14.97 -9.70 -2.77
C ALA A 376 -16.40 -9.11 -2.76
N ALA A 377 -17.09 -9.12 -3.90
CA ALA A 377 -18.50 -8.72 -3.99
C ALA A 377 -19.42 -9.65 -3.21
N ILE A 378 -19.18 -10.96 -3.24
CA ILE A 378 -19.93 -11.94 -2.44
C ILE A 378 -19.68 -11.75 -0.95
N ASP A 379 -18.43 -11.52 -0.54
CA ASP A 379 -18.10 -11.21 0.86
C ASP A 379 -18.83 -9.94 1.31
N CYS A 380 -18.87 -8.90 0.47
CA CYS A 380 -19.64 -7.69 0.73
C CYS A 380 -21.14 -7.97 0.87
N ILE A 381 -21.72 -8.82 0.01
CA ILE A 381 -23.12 -9.27 0.13
C ILE A 381 -23.38 -9.93 1.48
N ILE A 382 -22.48 -10.80 1.94
CA ILE A 382 -22.60 -11.47 3.24
C ILE A 382 -22.65 -10.44 4.37
N TYR A 383 -21.71 -9.49 4.40
CA TYR A 383 -21.70 -8.43 5.43
C TYR A 383 -22.94 -7.55 5.38
N PHE A 384 -23.38 -7.14 4.17
CA PHE A 384 -24.57 -6.31 3.98
C PHE A 384 -25.84 -7.05 4.39
N SER A 385 -25.89 -8.37 4.21
CA SER A 385 -27.05 -9.18 4.58
C SER A 385 -27.29 -9.21 6.09
N ASN A 386 -26.34 -8.81 6.92
CA ASN A 386 -26.55 -8.63 8.37
C ASN A 386 -27.40 -7.40 8.73
N ASP A 387 -27.77 -6.60 7.72
CA ASP A 387 -28.68 -5.47 7.86
C ASP A 387 -29.91 -5.69 6.96
N PRO A 388 -31.14 -5.71 7.51
CA PRO A 388 -32.32 -6.05 6.73
C PRO A 388 -32.61 -5.11 5.55
N TYR A 389 -32.27 -3.82 5.66
CA TYR A 389 -32.48 -2.86 4.57
C TYR A 389 -31.47 -3.10 3.43
N LEU A 390 -30.20 -3.31 3.76
CA LEU A 390 -29.18 -3.64 2.75
C LEU A 390 -29.43 -5.02 2.13
N GLN A 391 -29.86 -6.01 2.92
CA GLN A 391 -30.29 -7.33 2.44
C GLN A 391 -31.36 -7.18 1.35
N MET A 392 -32.36 -6.32 1.57
CA MET A 392 -33.42 -6.04 0.60
C MET A 392 -32.93 -5.32 -0.65
N LEU A 393 -32.03 -4.33 -0.51
CA LEU A 393 -31.45 -3.64 -1.65
C LEU A 393 -30.67 -4.59 -2.57
N LEU A 394 -29.93 -5.55 -1.99
CA LEU A 394 -29.19 -6.57 -2.74
C LEU A 394 -30.12 -7.55 -3.48
N PHE A 395 -31.23 -7.93 -2.84
CA PHE A 395 -32.25 -8.74 -3.50
C PHE A 395 -32.89 -8.00 -4.67
N LYS A 396 -33.34 -6.76 -4.45
CA LYS A 396 -33.96 -5.91 -5.47
C LYS A 396 -33.01 -5.58 -6.63
N SER A 397 -31.69 -5.61 -6.42
CA SER A 397 -30.70 -5.43 -7.50
C SER A 397 -30.43 -6.69 -8.32
N GLY A 398 -31.01 -7.84 -7.96
CA GLY A 398 -30.85 -9.10 -8.71
C GLY A 398 -29.60 -9.90 -8.35
N CYS A 399 -28.89 -9.57 -7.26
CA CYS A 399 -27.67 -10.28 -6.87
C CYS A 399 -27.91 -11.79 -6.68
N LEU A 400 -29.10 -12.17 -6.19
CA LEU A 400 -29.47 -13.57 -5.96
C LEU A 400 -29.31 -14.44 -7.21
N PHE A 401 -29.69 -13.94 -8.39
CA PHE A 401 -29.62 -14.69 -9.63
C PHE A 401 -28.17 -15.01 -10.01
N SER A 402 -27.26 -14.03 -9.90
CA SER A 402 -25.84 -14.23 -10.15
C SER A 402 -25.21 -15.23 -9.18
N LEU A 403 -25.61 -15.20 -7.90
CA LEU A 403 -25.12 -16.14 -6.88
C LEU A 403 -25.49 -17.58 -7.22
N ILE A 404 -26.74 -17.84 -7.59
CA ILE A 404 -27.21 -19.19 -7.94
C ILE A 404 -26.48 -19.72 -9.17
N GLN A 405 -26.19 -18.87 -10.16
CA GLN A 405 -25.41 -19.28 -11.32
C GLN A 405 -23.97 -19.72 -10.96
N PHE A 406 -23.37 -19.19 -9.89
CA PHE A 406 -22.06 -19.63 -9.41
C PHE A 406 -22.14 -20.97 -8.66
N ILE A 407 -23.22 -21.22 -7.93
CA ILE A 407 -23.44 -22.49 -7.20
C ILE A 407 -23.38 -23.70 -8.14
N PHE A 408 -23.94 -23.57 -9.34
CA PHE A 408 -23.95 -24.64 -10.35
C PHE A 408 -22.61 -24.87 -11.07
N LYS A 409 -21.57 -24.11 -10.73
CA LYS A 409 -20.21 -24.36 -11.20
C LYS A 409 -19.41 -25.25 -10.24
N TYR A 410 -20.02 -25.67 -9.13
CA TYR A 410 -19.36 -26.51 -8.15
C TYR A 410 -19.19 -27.94 -8.66
N ASP A 411 -17.98 -28.45 -8.58
CA ASP A 411 -17.64 -29.83 -8.86
C ASP A 411 -17.22 -30.51 -7.55
N TYR A 412 -18.12 -31.32 -6.98
CA TYR A 412 -17.88 -32.04 -5.74
C TYR A 412 -16.89 -33.19 -5.90
N THR A 413 -16.74 -33.75 -7.11
CA THR A 413 -15.84 -34.88 -7.35
C THR A 413 -14.38 -34.47 -7.24
N LEU A 414 -14.07 -33.23 -7.64
CA LEU A 414 -12.74 -32.66 -7.50
C LEU A 414 -12.37 -32.36 -6.03
N GLU A 415 -13.35 -31.96 -5.21
CA GLU A 415 -13.14 -31.69 -3.78
C GLU A 415 -12.87 -32.96 -2.98
N GLU A 416 -13.61 -34.03 -3.27
CA GLU A 416 -13.40 -35.34 -2.62
C GLU A 416 -12.06 -35.98 -3.00
N ASN A 417 -11.52 -35.64 -4.18
CA ASN A 417 -10.23 -36.13 -4.68
C ASN A 417 -9.11 -35.08 -4.58
N ALA A 418 -9.32 -33.98 -3.85
CA ALA A 418 -8.38 -32.85 -3.82
C ALA A 418 -6.99 -33.25 -3.31
N GLU A 419 -6.95 -34.02 -2.22
CA GLU A 419 -5.71 -34.46 -1.58
C GLU A 419 -4.93 -35.45 -2.43
N SER A 420 -5.61 -36.36 -3.14
CA SER A 420 -4.97 -37.37 -3.98
C SER A 420 -4.39 -36.80 -5.28
N ILE A 421 -4.96 -35.72 -5.79
CA ILE A 421 -4.54 -35.06 -7.04
C ILE A 421 -3.54 -33.92 -6.76
N GLY A 422 -3.33 -33.52 -5.50
CA GLY A 422 -2.47 -32.38 -5.13
C GLY A 422 -2.98 -31.05 -5.71
N ALA A 423 -4.27 -30.99 -6.04
CA ALA A 423 -4.85 -29.85 -6.73
C ALA A 423 -5.22 -28.74 -5.73
N ASN A 424 -4.90 -27.49 -6.09
CA ASN A 424 -5.19 -26.32 -5.28
C ASN A 424 -5.53 -25.11 -6.18
N GLU A 425 -5.90 -23.97 -5.57
CA GLU A 425 -6.27 -22.74 -6.29
C GLU A 425 -5.15 -22.18 -7.20
N LYS A 426 -3.88 -22.53 -6.96
CA LYS A 426 -2.76 -22.09 -7.80
C LYS A 426 -2.64 -22.91 -9.08
N VAL A 427 -3.14 -24.14 -9.08
CA VAL A 427 -2.98 -25.12 -10.16
C VAL A 427 -4.26 -25.30 -10.97
N SER A 428 -5.44 -25.22 -10.34
CA SER A 428 -6.71 -25.54 -10.98
C SER A 428 -7.71 -24.38 -10.95
N LYS A 429 -8.21 -24.01 -12.14
CA LYS A 429 -9.31 -23.04 -12.29
C LYS A 429 -10.61 -23.53 -11.65
N GLN A 430 -10.82 -24.84 -11.59
CA GLN A 430 -12.02 -25.43 -11.00
C GLN A 430 -12.03 -25.28 -9.48
N PHE A 431 -10.87 -25.34 -8.79
CA PHE A 431 -10.81 -25.01 -7.35
C PHE A 431 -11.26 -23.58 -7.07
N ILE A 432 -10.86 -22.63 -7.91
CA ILE A 432 -11.31 -21.23 -7.79
C ILE A 432 -12.84 -21.14 -7.99
N ALA A 433 -13.39 -21.90 -8.95
CA ALA A 433 -14.84 -21.97 -9.17
C ALA A 433 -15.57 -22.59 -7.99
N ASN A 434 -15.01 -23.64 -7.37
CA ASN A 434 -15.56 -24.27 -6.17
C ASN A 434 -15.53 -23.33 -4.96
N SER A 435 -14.40 -22.64 -4.72
CA SER A 435 -14.31 -21.61 -3.67
C SER A 435 -15.33 -20.48 -3.89
N LEU A 436 -15.55 -20.07 -5.15
CA LEU A 436 -16.56 -19.08 -5.51
C LEU A 436 -17.98 -19.61 -5.21
N ALA A 437 -18.29 -20.85 -5.59
CA ALA A 437 -19.58 -21.49 -5.34
C ALA A 437 -19.89 -21.64 -3.83
N LYS A 438 -18.91 -22.05 -3.02
CA LYS A 438 -19.00 -22.09 -1.55
C LYS A 438 -19.36 -20.74 -0.96
N LYS A 439 -18.67 -19.68 -1.38
CA LYS A 439 -18.99 -18.31 -0.97
C LYS A 439 -20.37 -17.87 -1.47
N SER A 440 -20.74 -18.20 -2.70
CA SER A 440 -22.05 -17.85 -3.27
C SER A 440 -23.20 -18.51 -2.53
N LEU A 441 -23.08 -19.78 -2.15
CA LEU A 441 -24.08 -20.44 -1.32
C LEU A 441 -24.14 -19.81 0.08
N SER A 442 -22.99 -19.47 0.67
CA SER A 442 -22.94 -18.75 1.95
C SER A 442 -23.65 -17.40 1.88
N ALA A 443 -23.54 -16.68 0.77
CA ALA A 443 -24.29 -15.44 0.53
C ALA A 443 -25.80 -15.69 0.33
N CYS A 444 -26.19 -16.76 -0.36
CA CYS A 444 -27.61 -17.15 -0.44
C CYS A 444 -28.18 -17.47 0.95
N VAL A 445 -27.41 -18.17 1.80
CA VAL A 445 -27.78 -18.42 3.21
C VAL A 445 -27.92 -17.09 3.96
N ALA A 446 -26.95 -16.18 3.85
CA ALA A 446 -27.01 -14.88 4.52
C ALA A 446 -28.21 -14.03 4.07
N LEU A 447 -28.58 -14.08 2.79
CA LEU A 447 -29.80 -13.45 2.27
C LEU A 447 -31.08 -14.15 2.74
N PHE A 448 -31.03 -15.47 2.93
CA PHE A 448 -32.16 -16.27 3.38
C PHE A 448 -32.46 -16.10 4.87
N GLU A 449 -31.44 -15.92 5.71
CA GLU A 449 -31.60 -15.85 7.16
C GLU A 449 -32.41 -14.63 7.60
N ASN A 450 -33.30 -14.83 8.58
CA ASN A 450 -34.10 -13.76 9.14
C ASN A 450 -33.22 -12.89 10.05
N ARG A 451 -32.89 -11.67 9.58
CA ARG A 451 -32.11 -10.69 10.35
C ARG A 451 -32.98 -9.62 11.00
N PHE A 452 -34.30 -9.67 10.81
CA PHE A 452 -35.25 -8.72 11.40
C PHE A 452 -35.34 -8.86 12.90
N ASP A 453 -35.27 -10.09 13.41
CA ASP A 453 -35.33 -10.37 14.86
C ASP A 453 -34.13 -9.80 15.62
N CYS A 454 -33.00 -9.59 14.93
CA CYS A 454 -31.77 -9.04 15.50
C CYS A 454 -31.63 -7.52 15.32
N ALA A 455 -32.46 -6.91 14.47
CA ALA A 455 -32.40 -5.49 14.17
C ALA A 455 -33.15 -4.70 15.26
N GLN A 456 -32.41 -4.28 16.29
CA GLN A 456 -32.94 -3.41 17.34
C GLN A 456 -33.50 -2.11 16.72
N GLY A 457 -34.78 -1.83 16.94
CA GLY A 457 -35.41 -0.56 16.55
C GLY A 457 -36.11 -0.53 15.19
N LEU A 458 -36.41 -1.68 14.56
CA LEU A 458 -37.27 -1.71 13.37
C LEU A 458 -38.76 -1.56 13.75
N GLU A 459 -39.28 -0.35 13.64
CA GLU A 459 -40.73 -0.07 13.76
C GLU A 459 -41.49 -0.32 12.45
N ASP A 460 -40.78 -0.41 11.32
CA ASP A 460 -41.39 -0.54 9.99
C ASP A 460 -41.67 -2.00 9.61
N LYS A 461 -42.94 -2.39 9.77
CA LYS A 461 -43.44 -3.73 9.41
C LYS A 461 -43.39 -4.02 7.90
N SER A 462 -43.31 -3.01 7.03
CA SER A 462 -43.28 -3.22 5.57
C SER A 462 -42.02 -3.96 5.10
N LEU A 463 -40.93 -3.85 5.85
CA LEU A 463 -39.69 -4.57 5.54
C LEU A 463 -39.80 -6.08 5.83
N LEU A 464 -40.70 -6.50 6.73
CA LEU A 464 -40.96 -7.91 7.03
C LEU A 464 -41.67 -8.59 5.86
N ASP A 465 -42.63 -7.90 5.25
CA ASP A 465 -43.33 -8.37 4.04
C ASP A 465 -42.34 -8.50 2.88
N ASP A 466 -41.45 -7.53 2.72
CA ASP A 466 -40.38 -7.56 1.72
C ASP A 466 -39.42 -8.76 1.92
N TYR A 467 -39.03 -9.11 3.15
CA TYR A 467 -38.18 -10.29 3.43
C TYR A 467 -38.85 -11.62 3.05
N SER A 468 -40.17 -11.71 3.20
CA SER A 468 -40.91 -12.87 2.74
C SER A 468 -40.70 -13.13 1.24
N LEU A 469 -40.47 -12.09 0.44
CA LEU A 469 -40.16 -12.20 -0.99
C LEU A 469 -38.81 -12.88 -1.25
N ILE A 470 -37.78 -12.59 -0.44
CA ILE A 470 -36.46 -13.25 -0.58
C ILE A 470 -36.60 -14.75 -0.33
N ARG A 471 -37.30 -15.12 0.75
CA ARG A 471 -37.59 -16.52 1.05
C ARG A 471 -38.37 -17.16 -0.09
N GLN A 472 -39.48 -16.55 -0.50
CA GLN A 472 -40.32 -17.06 -1.59
C GLN A 472 -39.53 -17.26 -2.88
N ALA A 473 -38.63 -16.35 -3.23
CA ALA A 473 -37.74 -16.49 -4.39
C ALA A 473 -36.83 -17.71 -4.24
N LEU A 474 -36.18 -17.90 -3.10
CA LEU A 474 -35.32 -19.08 -2.86
C LEU A 474 -36.12 -20.39 -2.80
N TYR A 475 -37.32 -20.40 -2.21
CA TYR A 475 -38.25 -21.53 -2.24
C TYR A 475 -38.64 -21.90 -3.67
N SER A 476 -38.85 -20.89 -4.53
CA SER A 476 -39.23 -21.09 -5.94
C SER A 476 -38.05 -21.54 -6.79
N LEU A 477 -36.86 -20.99 -6.58
CA LEU A 477 -35.67 -21.26 -7.38
C LEU A 477 -34.97 -22.56 -7.00
N LEU A 478 -34.87 -22.89 -5.70
CA LEU A 478 -34.16 -24.08 -5.22
C LEU A 478 -35.09 -25.20 -4.77
N THR A 479 -36.41 -25.05 -4.87
CA THR A 479 -37.43 -25.91 -4.25
C THR A 479 -37.48 -25.77 -2.72
N PRO A 480 -38.63 -26.05 -2.08
CA PRO A 480 -38.74 -26.03 -0.63
C PRO A 480 -37.84 -27.01 0.10
N TYR A 481 -37.53 -28.15 -0.52
CA TYR A 481 -36.68 -29.16 0.10
C TYR A 481 -35.25 -28.63 0.30
N ILE A 482 -34.63 -28.04 -0.72
CA ILE A 482 -33.28 -27.47 -0.63
C ILE A 482 -33.29 -26.18 0.20
N ALA A 483 -34.29 -25.30 -0.01
CA ALA A 483 -34.36 -24.02 0.70
C ALA A 483 -34.44 -24.19 2.22
N ASN A 484 -35.17 -25.21 2.72
CA ASN A 484 -35.24 -25.52 4.14
C ASN A 484 -33.92 -26.06 4.75
N GLN A 485 -32.96 -26.45 3.91
CA GLN A 485 -31.65 -26.94 4.32
C GLN A 485 -30.56 -25.86 4.24
N LEU A 486 -30.91 -24.63 3.82
CA LEU A 486 -29.97 -23.50 3.77
C LEU A 486 -29.48 -23.14 5.18
N ASN A 487 -28.30 -23.64 5.52
CA ASN A 487 -27.58 -23.37 6.75
C ASN A 487 -26.09 -23.24 6.42
N ILE A 488 -25.39 -22.31 7.08
CA ILE A 488 -23.98 -22.03 6.85
C ILE A 488 -23.07 -23.23 7.20
N GLU A 489 -23.47 -24.04 8.19
CA GLU A 489 -22.72 -25.24 8.62
C GLU A 489 -22.80 -26.37 7.57
N ALA A 490 -23.84 -26.38 6.74
CA ALA A 490 -24.12 -27.43 5.76
C ALA A 490 -23.64 -27.09 4.34
N VAL A 491 -22.93 -25.97 4.13
CA VAL A 491 -22.57 -25.46 2.79
C VAL A 491 -21.93 -26.53 1.87
N PRO A 492 -20.92 -27.32 2.30
CA PRO A 492 -20.32 -28.33 1.43
C PRO A 492 -21.29 -29.46 1.04
N GLU A 493 -22.07 -29.94 2.00
CA GLU A 493 -23.04 -31.03 1.79
C GLU A 493 -24.19 -30.58 0.89
N LEU A 494 -24.69 -29.35 1.12
CA LEU A 494 -25.75 -28.75 0.33
C LEU A 494 -25.30 -28.46 -1.10
N LEU A 495 -24.05 -28.02 -1.29
CA LEU A 495 -23.47 -27.89 -2.63
C LEU A 495 -23.40 -29.23 -3.36
N LYS A 496 -23.02 -30.31 -2.66
CA LYS A 496 -23.03 -31.66 -3.22
C LYS A 496 -24.45 -32.07 -3.61
N LEU A 497 -25.43 -31.87 -2.73
CA LEU A 497 -26.85 -32.15 -3.00
C LEU A 497 -27.34 -31.39 -4.25
N ILE A 498 -27.11 -30.07 -4.29
CA ILE A 498 -27.54 -29.19 -5.39
C ILE A 498 -26.86 -29.57 -6.71
N ASN A 499 -25.64 -30.12 -6.69
CA ASN A 499 -24.92 -30.50 -7.91
C ASN A 499 -24.96 -32.00 -8.22
N SER A 500 -25.76 -32.79 -7.49
CA SER A 500 -25.93 -34.24 -7.70
C SER A 500 -27.23 -34.58 -8.43
N ASN A 501 -27.27 -35.71 -9.14
CA ASN A 501 -28.51 -36.25 -9.69
C ASN A 501 -29.20 -37.13 -8.64
N ILE A 502 -30.39 -36.74 -8.22
CA ILE A 502 -31.16 -37.44 -7.19
C ILE A 502 -32.58 -37.61 -7.70
N GLU A 503 -33.03 -38.86 -7.76
CA GLU A 503 -34.41 -39.22 -8.06
C GLU A 503 -34.86 -40.24 -7.03
N ASN A 504 -35.59 -39.78 -6.02
CA ASN A 504 -36.20 -40.64 -5.02
C ASN A 504 -37.63 -40.15 -4.73
N PRO A 505 -38.47 -40.94 -4.03
CA PRO A 505 -39.87 -40.57 -3.78
C PRO A 505 -40.08 -39.25 -3.01
N TYR A 506 -39.05 -38.73 -2.35
CA TYR A 506 -39.12 -37.51 -1.54
C TYR A 506 -38.53 -36.28 -2.25
N PHE A 507 -37.65 -36.48 -3.22
CA PHE A 507 -36.90 -35.41 -3.88
C PHE A 507 -36.45 -35.82 -5.28
N ILE A 508 -36.81 -35.00 -6.26
CA ILE A 508 -36.42 -35.13 -7.67
C ILE A 508 -35.64 -33.88 -8.05
N TRP A 509 -34.36 -34.07 -8.35
CA TRP A 509 -33.45 -33.01 -8.74
C TRP A 509 -32.33 -33.58 -9.62
N ASN A 510 -32.42 -33.30 -10.91
CA ASN A 510 -31.49 -33.87 -11.89
C ASN A 510 -30.90 -32.77 -12.80
N ASN A 511 -30.05 -33.19 -13.72
CA ASN A 511 -29.41 -32.31 -14.69
C ASN A 511 -30.41 -31.51 -15.52
N ALA A 512 -31.59 -32.07 -15.84
CA ALA A 512 -32.62 -31.36 -16.61
C ALA A 512 -33.21 -30.21 -15.79
N SER A 513 -33.59 -30.45 -14.53
CA SER A 513 -34.08 -29.40 -13.62
C SER A 513 -33.05 -28.27 -13.44
N ARG A 514 -31.77 -28.62 -13.27
CA ARG A 514 -30.69 -27.63 -13.18
C ARG A 514 -30.50 -26.84 -14.46
N ALA A 515 -30.54 -27.49 -15.62
CA ALA A 515 -30.38 -26.83 -16.90
C ALA A 515 -31.54 -25.85 -17.19
N GLU A 516 -32.77 -26.25 -16.87
CA GLU A 516 -33.95 -25.38 -16.98
C GLU A 516 -33.81 -24.14 -16.09
N LEU A 517 -33.45 -24.33 -14.82
CA LEU A 517 -33.21 -23.22 -13.90
C LEU A 517 -32.07 -22.32 -14.38
N LEU A 518 -30.95 -22.88 -14.83
CA LEU A 518 -29.83 -22.10 -15.37
C LEU A 518 -30.24 -21.27 -16.60
N ASN A 519 -31.06 -21.83 -17.49
CA ASN A 519 -31.58 -21.12 -18.65
C ASN A 519 -32.51 -19.97 -18.21
N TYR A 520 -33.41 -20.22 -17.25
CA TYR A 520 -34.25 -19.19 -16.66
C TYR A 520 -33.39 -18.04 -16.08
N LEU A 521 -32.39 -18.38 -15.26
CA LEU A 521 -31.49 -17.40 -14.62
C LEU A 521 -30.66 -16.57 -15.60
N GLN A 522 -30.40 -17.07 -16.81
CA GLN A 522 -29.66 -16.31 -17.84
C GLN A 522 -30.53 -15.28 -18.57
N THR A 523 -31.86 -15.41 -18.48
CA THR A 523 -32.82 -14.50 -19.12
C THR A 523 -33.37 -13.42 -18.19
N GLN A 524 -33.12 -13.54 -16.87
CA GLN A 524 -33.35 -12.49 -15.87
C GLN A 524 -32.15 -11.56 -15.79
#